data_AF-A0A1Q3M1K3-F1
#
_entry.id   AF-A0A1Q3M1K3-F1
#
_cell.length_a   1.000
_cell.length_b   1.000
_cell.length_c   1.000
_cell.angle_alpha   90.00
_cell.angle_beta   90.00
_cell.angle_gamma   90.00
#
_symmetry.space_group_name_H-M   'P 1'
#
loop_
_entity.id
_entity.type
_entity.pdbx_description
1 polymer ?
#
loop_
_entity_poly.entity_id
_entity_poly.type
_entity_poly.pdbx_seq_one_letter_code
_entity_poly.pdbx_strand_id
1 'polypeptide(L)'
;MIVEIRTYTIRPGKMPAYLKLVESIGLPLQRQHLQKLIGLFVSEVGPLNEVTQVWGFDDEETRRTCRASLLQDGEFRMFMDEAMPMVTQQKSSLVRPAAFAPIG
;
A
#
# COMPACT_ATOMS: atom_id res chain seq x y z
N MET A 1 15.61 -7.14 6.37
CA MET A 1 14.38 -6.40 6.10
C MET A 1 14.61 -5.29 5.06
N ILE A 2 13.67 -5.13 4.13
CA ILE A 2 13.47 -3.99 3.25
C ILE A 2 12.07 -3.40 3.51
N VAL A 3 11.89 -2.12 3.24
CA VAL A 3 10.61 -1.42 3.43
C VAL A 3 10.17 -0.80 2.11
N GLU A 4 8.95 -1.10 1.69
CA GLU A 4 8.30 -0.43 0.55
C GLU A 4 7.35 0.65 1.05
N ILE A 5 7.59 1.90 0.63
CA ILE A 5 6.71 3.04 0.89
C ILE A 5 5.98 3.35 -0.41
N ARG A 6 4.64 3.27 -0.39
CA ARG A 6 3.78 3.58 -1.53
C ARG A 6 2.90 4.77 -1.19
N THR A 7 2.94 5.79 -2.02
CA THR A 7 2.10 6.99 -1.87
C THR A 7 1.24 7.14 -3.11
N TYR A 8 -0.08 7.20 -2.91
CA TYR A 8 -1.05 7.40 -3.97
C TYR A 8 -1.78 8.71 -3.78
N THR A 9 -1.84 9.51 -4.83
CA THR A 9 -2.71 10.69 -4.87
C THR A 9 -4.09 10.26 -5.34
N ILE A 10 -5.09 10.55 -4.52
CA ILE A 10 -6.48 10.21 -4.77
C ILE A 10 -7.17 11.44 -5.37
N ARG A 11 -8.06 11.21 -6.33
CA ARG A 11 -8.88 12.26 -6.94
C ARG A 11 -9.66 12.99 -5.83
N PRO A 12 -9.67 14.34 -5.81
CA PRO A 12 -10.42 15.11 -4.81
C PRO A 12 -11.88 14.66 -4.71
N GLY A 13 -12.38 14.54 -3.47
CA GLY A 13 -13.74 14.06 -3.18
C GLY A 13 -13.92 12.53 -3.24
N LYS A 14 -12.91 11.75 -3.62
CA LYS A 14 -12.98 10.27 -3.65
C LYS A 14 -12.34 9.58 -2.45
N MET A 15 -11.63 10.30 -1.58
CA MET A 15 -10.93 9.73 -0.43
C MET A 15 -11.82 8.84 0.47
N PRO A 16 -13.05 9.25 0.88
CA PRO A 16 -13.88 8.40 1.74
C PRO A 16 -14.26 7.07 1.07
N ALA A 17 -14.58 7.10 -0.23
CA ALA A 17 -14.92 5.90 -0.98
C ALA A 17 -13.69 4.98 -1.15
N TYR A 18 -12.53 5.57 -1.45
CA TYR A 18 -11.27 4.84 -1.55
C TYR A 18 -10.90 4.14 -0.24
N LEU A 19 -10.95 4.87 0.88
CA LEU A 19 -10.63 4.30 2.20
C LEU A 19 -11.62 3.21 2.62
N LYS A 20 -12.91 3.36 2.30
CA LYS A 20 -13.90 2.31 2.55
C LYS A 20 -13.54 1.02 1.82
N LEU A 21 -13.18 1.09 0.54
CA LEU A 21 -12.76 -0.08 -0.24
C LEU A 21 -11.47 -0.69 0.32
N VAL A 22 -10.50 0.14 0.72
CA VAL A 22 -9.26 -0.32 1.34
C VAL A 22 -9.55 -1.02 2.66
N GLU A 23 -10.37 -0.46 3.54
CA GLU A 23 -10.68 -1.06 4.84
C GLU A 23 -11.45 -2.38 4.68
N SER A 24 -12.47 -2.42 3.82
CA SER A 24 -13.38 -3.56 3.73
C SER A 24 -12.82 -4.73 2.90
N ILE A 25 -12.00 -4.45 1.89
CA ILE A 25 -11.55 -5.44 0.91
C ILE A 25 -10.03 -5.42 0.76
N GLY A 26 -9.47 -4.24 0.42
CA GLY A 26 -8.07 -4.12 0.01
C GLY A 26 -7.07 -4.55 1.08
N LEU A 27 -7.22 -4.06 2.31
CA LEU A 27 -6.29 -4.30 3.41
C LEU A 27 -6.36 -5.74 3.95
N PRO A 28 -7.55 -6.35 4.15
CA PRO A 28 -7.64 -7.77 4.47
C PRO A 28 -6.91 -8.66 3.45
N LEU A 29 -7.16 -8.48 2.15
CA LEU A 29 -6.49 -9.23 1.08
C LEU A 29 -4.99 -8.96 1.07
N GLN A 30 -4.59 -7.69 1.11
CA GLN A 30 -3.18 -7.32 1.16
C GLN A 30 -2.46 -7.97 2.34
N ARG A 31 -3.05 -8.06 3.53
CA ARG A 31 -2.42 -8.71 4.68
C ARG A 31 -2.30 -10.23 4.56
N GLN A 32 -3.12 -10.89 3.73
CA GLN A 32 -2.98 -12.32 3.45
C GLN A 32 -1.72 -12.61 2.63
N HIS A 33 -1.29 -11.68 1.77
CA HIS A 33 -0.12 -11.85 0.91
C HIS A 33 1.12 -11.07 1.38
N LEU A 34 0.93 -9.84 1.86
CA LEU A 34 1.94 -8.90 2.32
C LEU A 34 2.02 -8.98 3.84
N GLN A 35 3.10 -9.59 4.33
CA GLN A 35 3.19 -10.11 5.68
C GLN A 35 3.17 -9.04 6.79
N LYS A 36 3.78 -7.86 6.56
CA LYS A 36 4.03 -6.87 7.61
C LYS A 36 3.61 -5.46 7.19
N LEU A 37 2.40 -5.05 7.57
CA LEU A 37 2.00 -3.63 7.49
C LEU A 37 2.69 -2.86 8.62
N ILE A 38 3.53 -1.89 8.26
CA ILE A 38 4.18 -0.97 9.22
C ILE A 38 3.29 0.24 9.48
N GLY A 39 2.59 0.74 8.46
CA GLY A 39 1.70 1.88 8.62
C GLY A 39 0.85 2.19 7.39
N LEU A 40 -0.29 2.84 7.63
CA LEU A 40 -1.19 3.36 6.61
C LEU A 40 -1.66 4.73 7.06
N PHE A 41 -1.45 5.75 6.24
CA PHE A 41 -1.63 7.16 6.60
C PHE A 41 -2.41 7.90 5.52
N VAL A 42 -3.15 8.92 5.94
CA VAL A 42 -3.76 9.92 5.07
C VAL A 42 -3.10 11.25 5.34
N SER A 43 -2.79 12.01 4.29
CA SER A 43 -2.16 13.33 4.40
C SER A 43 -3.06 14.35 5.10
N GLU A 44 -2.58 14.98 6.17
CA GLU A 44 -3.24 16.13 6.82
C GLU A 44 -2.64 17.47 6.35
N VAL A 45 -1.33 17.53 6.11
CA VAL A 45 -0.58 18.72 5.68
C VAL A 45 0.42 18.35 4.58
N GLY A 46 0.61 19.24 3.60
CA GLY A 46 1.44 19.01 2.41
C GLY A 46 0.59 18.72 1.18
N PRO A 47 1.01 17.83 0.27
CA PRO A 47 0.14 17.30 -0.77
C PRO A 47 -1.09 16.63 -0.14
N LEU A 48 -2.27 17.20 -0.40
CA LEU A 48 -3.54 16.67 0.12
C LEU A 48 -4.07 15.54 -0.76
N ASN A 49 -5.03 14.80 -0.22
CA ASN A 49 -5.63 13.62 -0.85
C ASN A 49 -4.62 12.49 -1.10
N GLU A 50 -3.58 12.36 -0.29
CA GLU A 50 -2.64 11.25 -0.41
C GLU A 50 -2.90 10.16 0.62
N VAL A 51 -2.75 8.91 0.18
CA VAL A 51 -2.66 7.73 1.05
C VAL A 51 -1.25 7.18 0.96
N THR A 52 -0.58 7.03 2.12
CA THR A 52 0.75 6.40 2.21
C THR A 52 0.65 5.07 2.94
N GLN A 53 1.15 4.01 2.31
CA GLN A 53 1.23 2.67 2.87
C GLN A 53 2.68 2.25 3.00
N VAL A 54 3.03 1.63 4.12
CA VAL A 54 4.40 1.20 4.44
C VAL A 54 4.39 -0.28 4.76
N TRP A 55 5.11 -1.06 3.97
CA TRP A 55 5.16 -2.53 4.06
C TRP A 55 6.58 -3.02 4.29
N GLY A 56 6.76 -3.92 5.25
CA GLY A 56 8.03 -4.59 5.53
C GLY A 56 8.11 -5.96 4.87
N PHE A 57 9.31 -6.33 4.40
CA PHE A 57 9.63 -7.64 3.85
C PHE A 57 11.02 -8.07 4.30
N ASP A 58 11.27 -9.37 4.46
CA ASP A 58 12.57 -9.86 4.92
C ASP A 58 13.69 -9.50 3.94
N ASP A 59 13.43 -9.74 2.65
CA ASP A 59 14.30 -9.44 1.52
C ASP A 59 13.52 -9.14 0.23
N GLU A 60 14.25 -8.89 -0.86
CA GLU A 60 13.68 -8.53 -2.15
C GLU A 60 13.00 -9.69 -2.86
N GLU A 61 13.44 -10.92 -2.63
CA GLU A 61 12.83 -12.11 -3.21
C GLU A 61 11.46 -12.36 -2.59
N THR A 62 11.36 -12.32 -1.26
CA THR A 62 10.11 -12.39 -0.51
C THR A 62 9.14 -11.30 -0.98
N ARG A 63 9.61 -10.05 -1.13
CA ARG A 63 8.79 -8.96 -1.67
C ARG A 63 8.25 -9.30 -3.06
N ARG A 64 9.11 -9.76 -3.97
CA ARG A 64 8.69 -10.11 -5.35
C ARG A 64 7.65 -11.22 -5.33
N THR A 65 7.86 -12.29 -4.56
CA THR A 65 6.93 -13.43 -4.44
C THR A 65 5.59 -13.02 -3.84
N CYS A 66 5.59 -12.29 -2.71
CA CYS A 66 4.37 -11.77 -2.08
C CYS A 66 3.57 -10.88 -3.03
N ARG A 67 4.23 -9.96 -3.75
CA ARG A 67 3.55 -9.08 -4.71
C ARG A 67 3.01 -9.83 -5.93
N ALA A 68 3.75 -10.80 -6.44
CA ALA A 68 3.30 -11.64 -7.55
C ALA A 68 2.05 -12.44 -7.15
N SER A 69 2.06 -13.04 -5.95
CA SER A 69 0.92 -13.75 -5.39
C SER A 69 -0.32 -12.84 -5.24
N LEU A 70 -0.15 -11.64 -4.67
CA LEU A 70 -1.24 -10.67 -4.54
C LEU A 70 -1.84 -10.25 -5.90
N LEU A 71 -1.00 -10.05 -6.92
CA LEU A 71 -1.49 -9.67 -8.26
C LEU A 71 -2.21 -10.81 -8.99
N GLN A 72 -1.94 -12.06 -8.60
CA GLN A 72 -2.63 -13.22 -9.15
C GLN A 72 -4.00 -13.45 -8.49
N ASP A 73 -4.23 -12.90 -7.30
CA ASP A 73 -5.51 -12.99 -6.60
C ASP A 73 -6.64 -12.29 -7.39
N GLY A 74 -7.73 -13.02 -7.60
CA GLY A 74 -8.89 -12.55 -8.37
C GLY A 74 -9.69 -11.47 -7.63
N GLU A 75 -9.86 -11.60 -6.32
CA GLU A 75 -10.56 -10.61 -5.48
C GLU A 75 -9.74 -9.33 -5.40
N PHE A 76 -8.41 -9.45 -5.34
CA PHE A 76 -7.55 -8.27 -5.38
C PHE A 76 -7.65 -7.54 -6.72
N ARG A 77 -7.77 -8.26 -7.84
CA ARG A 77 -8.01 -7.66 -9.16
C ARG A 77 -9.33 -6.90 -9.21
N MET A 78 -10.42 -7.47 -8.69
CA MET A 78 -11.71 -6.78 -8.61
C MET A 78 -11.63 -5.50 -7.75
N PHE A 79 -10.95 -5.56 -6.61
CA PHE A 79 -10.67 -4.38 -5.79
C PHE A 79 -9.90 -3.30 -6.58
N MET A 80 -8.89 -3.69 -7.35
CA MET A 80 -8.09 -2.76 -8.15
C MET A 80 -8.91 -2.09 -9.25
N ASP A 81 -9.83 -2.81 -9.90
CA ASP A 81 -10.72 -2.26 -10.93
C ASP A 81 -11.62 -1.14 -10.37
N GLU A 82 -12.07 -1.26 -9.13
CA GLU A 82 -12.86 -0.23 -8.45
C GLU A 82 -12.01 0.92 -7.90
N ALA A 83 -10.86 0.61 -7.30
CA ALA A 83 -10.04 1.57 -6.58
C ALA A 83 -9.16 2.44 -7.49
N MET A 84 -8.55 1.86 -8.53
CA MET A 84 -7.59 2.57 -9.39
C MET A 84 -8.16 3.75 -10.19
N PRO A 85 -9.42 3.75 -10.65
CA PRO A 85 -10.04 4.93 -11.25
C PRO A 85 -10.09 6.16 -10.33
N MET A 86 -9.96 5.96 -9.01
CA MET A 86 -9.90 7.04 -8.02
C MET A 86 -8.49 7.57 -7.81
N VAL A 87 -7.45 6.89 -8.32
CA VAL A 87 -6.04 7.26 -8.13
C VAL A 87 -5.54 8.06 -9.34
N THR A 88 -4.93 9.21 -9.10
CA THR A 88 -4.38 10.08 -10.16
C THR A 88 -2.87 9.95 -10.32
N GLN A 89 -2.17 9.58 -9.25
CA GLN A 89 -0.72 9.38 -9.26
C GLN A 89 -0.32 8.28 -8.30
N GLN A 90 0.74 7.54 -8.65
CA GLN A 90 1.34 6.53 -7.79
C GLN A 90 2.85 6.73 -7.72
N LYS A 91 3.40 6.62 -6.52
CA LYS A 91 4.84 6.58 -6.26
C LYS A 91 5.14 5.38 -5.35
N SER A 92 6.22 4.68 -5.63
CA SER A 92 6.78 3.65 -4.74
C SER A 92 8.26 3.91 -4.52
N SER A 93 8.75 3.61 -3.33
CA SER A 93 10.17 3.69 -2.96
C SER A 93 10.53 2.48 -2.11
N LEU A 94 11.64 1.84 -2.46
CA LEU A 94 12.18 0.71 -1.70
C LEU A 94 13.38 1.21 -0.89
N VAL A 95 13.30 1.10 0.44
CA VAL A 95 14.28 1.66 1.36
C VAL A 95 14.75 0.60 2.36
N ARG A 96 15.92 0.85 2.96
CA ARG A 96 16.42 0.09 4.10
C ARG A 96 16.31 0.95 5.35
N PRO A 97 15.80 0.42 6.49
CA PRO A 97 15.89 1.14 7.75
C PRO A 97 17.36 1.44 8.09
N ALA A 98 17.61 2.60 8.70
CA ALA A 98 18.91 2.87 9.31
C ALA A 98 19.16 1.89 10.46
N ALA A 99 20.42 1.60 10.78
CA ALA A 99 20.79 0.58 11.77
C ALA A 99 20.22 0.81 13.18
N PHE A 100 19.90 2.06 13.54
CA PHE A 100 19.33 2.47 14.83
C PHE A 100 17.81 2.69 14.78
N ALA A 101 17.15 2.43 13.64
CA ALA A 101 15.71 2.59 13.53
C ALA A 101 14.97 1.52 14.35
N PRO A 102 13.82 1.84 14.98
CA PRO A 102 13.06 0.89 15.77
C PRO A 102 12.32 -0.16 14.92
N ILE A 103 12.27 0.03 13.61
CA ILE A 103 11.66 -0.88 12.65
C ILE A 103 12.75 -1.80 12.07
N GLY A 104 12.73 -3.06 12.49
CA GLY A 104 13.63 -4.15 12.07
C GLY A 104 12.85 -5.37 11.61
#